data_AF-A0A535A3W3-F1
#
_entry.id   AF-A0A535A3W3-F1
#
_cell.length_a   1.000
_cell.length_b   1.000
_cell.length_c   1.000
_cell.angle_alpha   90.00
_cell.angle_beta   90.00
_cell.angle_gamma   90.00
#
_symmetry.space_group_name_H-M   'P 1'
#
loop_
_entity.id
_entity.type
_entity.pdbx_description
1 polymer ?
#
loop_
_entity_poly.entity_id
_entity_poly.type
_entity_poly.pdbx_seq_one_letter_code
_entity_poly.pdbx_strand_id
1 'polypeptide(L)'
;MVETRKPRLRAEVGAEREERFSAWTDVVRASVEAVERLADEAREKERMLRGLLRGPAPDAAAIGALVIELDACCKKIERIQRTTRASFRRTRPSSPPVSLVERSTAAS
;
A
#
# COMPACT_ATOMS: atom_id res chain seq x y z
N MET A 1 4.35 13.82 -46.50
CA MET A 1 3.96 14.79 -45.46
C MET A 1 3.93 14.07 -44.12
N VAL A 2 4.44 14.74 -43.10
CA VAL A 2 5.07 14.18 -41.90
C VAL A 2 4.09 13.52 -40.95
N GLU A 3 4.54 12.41 -40.37
CA GLU A 3 3.96 11.67 -39.24
C GLU A 3 3.49 12.58 -38.10
N THR A 4 2.19 12.83 -38.03
CA THR A 4 1.54 13.48 -36.86
C THR A 4 1.02 12.46 -35.83
N ARG A 5 1.37 11.17 -35.96
CA ARG A 5 0.95 10.12 -35.00
C ARG A 5 1.77 10.08 -33.72
N LYS A 6 3.01 10.58 -33.74
CA LYS A 6 3.97 10.50 -32.62
C LYS A 6 3.64 11.37 -31.39
N PRO A 7 3.02 12.57 -31.52
CA PRO A 7 2.67 13.42 -30.36
C PRO A 7 1.49 12.91 -29.54
N ARG A 8 0.45 12.37 -30.20
CA ARG A 8 -0.78 11.88 -29.52
C ARG A 8 -0.49 10.70 -28.61
N LEU A 9 0.28 9.73 -29.10
CA LEU A 9 0.68 8.56 -28.32
C LEU A 9 1.50 8.93 -27.06
N ARG A 10 2.30 10.00 -27.11
CA ARG A 10 3.05 10.48 -25.93
C ARG A 10 2.15 11.15 -24.89
N ALA A 11 1.12 11.87 -25.33
CA ALA A 11 0.15 12.50 -24.44
C ALA A 11 -0.77 11.46 -23.79
N GLU A 12 -1.22 10.45 -24.53
CA GLU A 12 -2.03 9.33 -24.04
C GLU A 12 -1.27 8.51 -22.98
N VAL A 13 -0.02 8.13 -23.26
CA VAL A 13 0.85 7.44 -22.29
C VAL A 13 1.13 8.31 -21.06
N GLY A 14 1.20 9.64 -21.23
CA GLY A 14 1.34 10.59 -20.12
C GLY A 14 0.10 10.62 -19.22
N ALA A 15 -1.09 10.70 -19.81
CA ALA A 15 -2.36 10.71 -19.09
C ALA A 15 -2.61 9.40 -18.33
N GLU A 16 -2.41 8.25 -18.98
CA GLU A 16 -2.54 6.94 -18.34
C GLU A 16 -1.59 6.77 -17.14
N ARG A 17 -0.36 7.31 -17.25
CA ARG A 17 0.62 7.26 -16.16
C ARG A 17 0.19 8.13 -14.99
N GLU A 18 -0.36 9.31 -15.26
CA GLU A 18 -0.86 10.24 -14.24
C GLU A 18 -2.08 9.65 -13.52
N GLU A 19 -3.05 9.09 -14.25
CA GLU A 19 -4.21 8.41 -13.68
C GLU A 19 -3.81 7.23 -12.78
N ARG A 20 -2.85 6.41 -13.22
CA ARG A 20 -2.33 5.30 -12.42
C ARG A 20 -1.60 5.77 -11.16
N PHE A 21 -0.90 6.90 -11.24
CA PHE A 21 -0.24 7.49 -10.09
C PHE A 21 -1.26 8.06 -9.10
N SER A 22 -2.24 8.82 -9.57
CA SER A 22 -3.33 9.37 -8.76
C SER A 22 -4.11 8.25 -8.04
N ALA A 23 -4.54 7.22 -8.77
CA ALA A 23 -5.23 6.06 -8.17
C ALA A 23 -4.37 5.35 -7.11
N TRP A 24 -3.06 5.26 -7.31
CA TRP A 24 -2.16 4.71 -6.30
C TRP A 24 -2.07 5.60 -5.06
N THR A 25 -1.98 6.93 -5.21
CA THR A 25 -1.95 7.85 -4.07
C THR A 25 -3.23 7.79 -3.24
N ASP A 26 -4.38 7.58 -3.86
CA ASP A 26 -5.65 7.40 -3.17
C ASP A 26 -5.66 6.10 -2.35
N VAL A 27 -5.14 5.00 -2.92
CA VAL A 27 -4.97 3.74 -2.18
C VAL A 27 -4.03 3.92 -0.99
N VAL A 28 -2.92 4.66 -1.15
CA VAL A 28 -1.99 4.92 -0.04
C VAL A 28 -2.67 5.75 1.05
N ARG A 29 -3.41 6.80 0.69
CA ARG A 29 -4.14 7.63 1.66
C ARG A 29 -5.16 6.81 2.45
N ALA A 30 -6.00 6.05 1.76
CA ALA A 30 -6.98 5.17 2.40
C ALA A 30 -6.30 4.12 3.31
N SER A 31 -5.12 3.62 2.91
CA SER A 31 -4.34 2.68 3.71
C SER A 31 -3.82 3.31 5.00
N VAL A 32 -3.33 4.56 4.94
CA VAL A 32 -2.88 5.31 6.12
C VAL A 32 -4.04 5.53 7.09
N GLU A 33 -5.16 6.05 6.61
CA GLU A 33 -6.35 6.28 7.44
C GLU A 33 -6.89 4.99 8.09
N ALA A 34 -6.78 3.86 7.40
CA ALA A 34 -7.18 2.56 7.95
C ALA A 34 -6.19 2.07 9.02
N VAL A 35 -4.89 2.27 8.83
CA VAL A 35 -3.86 1.92 9.82
C VAL A 35 -3.97 2.80 11.05
N GLU A 36 -4.21 4.10 10.91
CA GLU A 36 -4.40 5.02 12.04
C GLU A 36 -5.58 4.58 12.92
N ARG A 37 -6.73 4.28 12.32
CA ARG A 37 -7.90 3.77 13.05
C ARG A 37 -7.62 2.49 13.81
N LEU A 38 -6.91 1.54 13.18
CA LEU A 38 -6.52 0.27 13.83
C LEU A 38 -5.49 0.48 14.94
N ALA A 39 -4.57 1.44 14.77
CA ALA A 39 -3.59 1.78 15.78
C ALA A 39 -4.25 2.40 17.02
N ASP A 40 -5.25 3.27 16.82
CA ASP A 40 -6.03 3.82 17.93
C ASP A 40 -6.86 2.75 18.63
N GLU A 41 -7.48 1.83 17.88
CA GLU A 41 -8.17 0.68 18.43
C GLU A 41 -7.23 -0.22 19.28
N ALA A 42 -6.00 -0.45 18.81
CA ALA A 42 -5.00 -1.21 19.54
C ALA A 42 -4.58 -0.48 20.83
N ARG A 43 -4.34 0.84 20.77
CA ARG A 43 -3.99 1.65 21.95
C ARG A 43 -5.08 1.63 23.01
N GLU A 44 -6.36 1.62 22.61
CA GLU A 44 -7.48 1.50 23.54
C GLU A 44 -7.43 0.14 24.25
N LYS A 45 -7.32 -0.95 23.51
CA LYS A 45 -7.23 -2.31 24.06
C LYS A 45 -6.03 -2.48 24.99
N GLU A 46 -4.87 -1.92 24.64
CA GLU A 46 -3.72 -1.89 25.54
C GLU A 46 -4.00 -1.12 26.82
N ARG A 47 -4.73 0.00 26.75
CA ARG A 47 -5.11 0.78 27.94
C ARG A 47 -6.04 -0.04 28.84
N MET A 48 -7.03 -0.72 28.27
CA MET A 48 -7.93 -1.62 28.98
C MET A 48 -7.15 -2.77 29.66
N LEU A 49 -6.22 -3.39 28.92
CA LEU A 49 -5.38 -4.47 29.43
C LEU A 49 -4.51 -4.00 30.59
N ARG A 50 -3.87 -2.82 30.48
CA ARG A 50 -3.13 -2.20 31.58
C ARG A 50 -4.01 -1.94 32.80
N GLY A 51 -5.28 -1.57 32.59
CA GLY A 51 -6.27 -1.41 33.66
C GLY A 51 -6.56 -2.72 34.38
N LEU A 52 -6.86 -3.79 33.64
CA LEU A 52 -7.15 -5.12 34.20
C LEU A 52 -5.96 -5.69 34.98
N LEU A 53 -4.75 -5.58 34.44
CA LEU A 53 -3.53 -6.10 35.06
C LEU A 53 -3.16 -5.40 36.36
N ARG A 54 -3.58 -4.14 36.55
CA ARG A 54 -3.36 -3.37 37.79
C ARG A 54 -4.52 -3.47 38.77
N GLY A 55 -5.62 -4.11 38.39
CA GLY A 55 -6.79 -4.30 39.23
C GLY A 55 -6.54 -5.26 40.40
N PRO A 56 -7.34 -5.17 41.47
CA PRO A 56 -7.17 -6.00 42.67
C PRO A 56 -7.47 -7.49 42.44
N ALA A 57 -8.20 -7.83 41.37
CA ALA A 57 -8.52 -9.20 40.96
C ALA A 57 -8.53 -9.28 39.42
N PRO A 58 -7.40 -9.64 38.78
CA PRO A 58 -7.32 -9.70 37.32
C PRO A 58 -8.21 -10.82 36.77
N ASP A 59 -9.09 -10.46 35.85
CA ASP A 59 -9.94 -11.41 35.11
C ASP A 59 -9.15 -12.01 33.93
N ALA A 60 -8.78 -13.28 34.06
CA ALA A 60 -8.02 -14.01 33.04
C ALA A 60 -8.76 -14.14 31.71
N ALA A 61 -10.09 -14.27 31.70
CA ALA A 61 -10.86 -14.40 30.48
C ALA A 61 -10.89 -13.06 29.73
N ALA A 62 -11.12 -11.96 30.43
CA ALA A 62 -11.08 -10.62 29.85
C ALA A 62 -9.68 -10.26 29.33
N ILE A 63 -8.63 -10.62 30.07
CA ILE A 63 -7.23 -10.46 29.63
C ILE A 63 -6.97 -11.25 28.35
N GLY A 64 -7.36 -12.53 28.31
CA GLY A 64 -7.18 -13.39 27.14
C GLY A 64 -7.90 -12.85 25.90
N ALA A 65 -9.13 -12.36 26.07
CA ALA A 65 -9.89 -11.73 24.98
C ALA A 65 -9.15 -10.50 24.42
N LEU A 66 -8.69 -9.58 25.27
CA LEU A 66 -7.96 -8.39 24.83
C LEU A 66 -6.66 -8.72 24.09
N VAL A 67 -5.94 -9.76 24.52
CA VAL A 67 -4.72 -10.22 23.83
C VAL A 67 -5.03 -10.70 22.41
N ILE A 68 -6.11 -11.49 22.23
CA ILE A 68 -6.54 -11.96 20.91
C ILE A 68 -6.96 -10.78 20.03
N GLU A 69 -7.70 -9.82 20.58
CA GLU A 69 -8.15 -8.66 19.83
C GLU A 69 -6.98 -7.73 19.42
N LEU A 70 -5.97 -7.57 20.27
CA LEU A 70 -4.73 -6.85 19.95
C LEU A 70 -3.98 -7.50 18.79
N ASP A 71 -3.80 -8.82 18.85
CA ASP A 71 -3.19 -9.59 17.76
C ASP A 71 -3.98 -9.44 16.45
N ALA A 72 -5.31 -9.45 16.53
CA ALA A 72 -6.16 -9.20 15.36
C ALA A 72 -5.94 -7.80 14.76
N CYS A 73 -5.76 -6.76 15.59
CA CYS A 73 -5.42 -5.41 15.12
C CYS A 73 -4.07 -5.41 14.38
N CYS A 74 -3.03 -6.00 14.98
CA CYS A 74 -1.70 -6.10 14.38
C CYS A 74 -1.74 -6.82 13.02
N LYS A 75 -2.42 -7.97 12.94
CA LYS A 75 -2.58 -8.74 11.69
C LYS A 75 -3.31 -7.96 10.61
N LYS A 76 -4.32 -7.16 10.96
CA LYS A 76 -5.03 -6.28 10.00
C LYS A 76 -4.09 -5.19 9.46
N ILE A 77 -3.31 -4.55 10.33
CA ILE A 77 -2.33 -3.53 9.92
C ILE A 77 -1.30 -4.13 8.96
N GLU A 78 -0.72 -5.28 9.29
CA GLU A 78 0.23 -5.96 8.42
C GLU A 78 -0.38 -6.31 7.06
N ARG A 79 -1.64 -6.76 7.03
CA ARG A 79 -2.36 -7.07 5.79
C ARG A 79 -2.53 -5.84 4.92
N ILE A 80 -2.89 -4.70 5.50
CA ILE A 80 -2.99 -3.42 4.78
C ILE A 80 -1.63 -3.08 4.19
N GLN A 81 -0.58 -3.05 5.00
CA GLN A 81 0.79 -2.73 4.55
C GLN A 81 1.28 -3.64 3.41
N ARG A 82 1.00 -4.94 3.48
CA ARG A 82 1.30 -5.90 2.41
C ARG A 82 0.54 -5.56 1.12
N THR A 83 -0.74 -5.23 1.24
CA THR A 83 -1.61 -4.91 0.09
C THR A 83 -1.19 -3.60 -0.57
N THR A 84 -0.94 -2.55 0.21
CA THR A 84 -0.46 -1.24 -0.29
C THR A 84 0.91 -1.37 -0.96
N ARG A 85 1.79 -2.21 -0.44
CA ARG A 85 3.08 -2.49 -1.09
C ARG A 85 2.91 -3.25 -2.41
N ALA A 86 1.97 -4.18 -2.47
CA ALA A 86 1.66 -4.92 -3.68
C ALA A 86 1.03 -4.01 -4.76
N SER A 87 0.21 -3.02 -4.39
CA SER A 87 -0.36 -2.06 -5.34
C SER A 87 0.71 -1.18 -5.99
N PHE A 88 1.72 -0.74 -5.23
CA PHE A 88 2.86 0.01 -5.77
C PHE A 88 3.66 -0.78 -6.83
N ARG A 89 3.83 -2.10 -6.65
CA ARG A 89 4.53 -2.93 -7.65
C ARG A 89 3.80 -2.95 -9.00
N ARG A 90 2.49 -2.78 -9.01
CA ARG A 90 1.64 -2.78 -10.22
C ARG A 90 1.59 -1.41 -10.92
N THR A 91 2.03 -0.36 -10.25
CA THR A 91 2.09 1.01 -10.80
C THR A 91 3.47 1.38 -11.33
N ARG A 92 4.50 0.53 -11.12
CA ARG A 92 5.77 0.65 -11.84
C ARG A 92 5.54 0.39 -13.33
N PRO A 93 5.95 1.29 -14.24
CA PRO A 93 6.03 0.93 -15.65
C PRO A 93 7.01 -0.25 -15.76
N SER A 94 6.62 -1.32 -16.47
CA SER A 94 7.59 -2.34 -16.86
C SER A 94 8.69 -1.61 -17.62
N SER A 95 9.94 -1.71 -17.18
CA SER A 95 11.05 -1.26 -18.02
C SER A 95 10.87 -1.93 -19.38
N PRO A 96 10.95 -1.19 -20.51
CA PRO A 96 10.88 -1.82 -21.81
C PRO A 96 11.99 -2.88 -21.87
N PRO A 97 11.74 -4.05 -22.49
CA PRO A 97 12.81 -5.03 -22.66
C PRO A 97 13.96 -4.36 -23.39
N VAL A 98 15.16 -4.46 -22.83
CA VAL A 98 16.42 -4.02 -23.45
C VAL A 98 16.58 -4.82 -24.74
N SER A 99 16.01 -4.33 -25.84
CA SER A 99 16.04 -5.00 -27.14
C SER A 99 15.72 -3.99 -28.25
N LEU A 100 16.47 -2.88 -28.32
CA LEU A 100 16.43 -1.99 -29.49
C LEU A 100 17.64 -1.04 -29.57
N VAL A 101 18.83 -1.50 -29.15
CA VAL A 101 20.10 -0.78 -29.37
C VAL A 101 21.15 -1.74 -29.92
N GLU A 102 20.86 -2.50 -30.98
CA GLU A 102 21.91 -3.23 -31.74
C GLU A 102 21.59 -3.39 -33.23
N ARG A 103 20.90 -2.45 -33.88
CA ARG A 103 20.82 -2.42 -35.35
C ARG A 103 20.79 -1.01 -35.89
N SER A 104 21.91 -0.29 -35.78
CA SER A 104 22.17 0.86 -36.66
C SER A 104 23.66 1.24 -36.74
N THR A 105 24.54 0.24 -36.81
CA THR A 105 25.94 0.42 -37.23
C THR A 105 26.34 -0.71 -38.15
N ALA A 106 25.65 -0.82 -39.29
CA ALA A 106 26.09 -1.60 -40.43
C ALA A 106 25.48 -0.99 -41.70
N ALA A 107 26.01 0.18 -42.07
CA ALA A 107 25.99 0.66 -43.44
C ALA A 107 27.33 1.36 -43.64
N SER A 108 28.33 0.55 -44.00
CA SER A 108 29.54 1.01 -44.68
C SER A 108 29.20 1.44 -46.10
#